data_AF-A0A845U718-F1
#
_entry.id   AF-A0A845U718-F1
#
_cell.length_a   1.000
_cell.length_b   1.000
_cell.length_c   1.000
_cell.angle_alpha   90.00
_cell.angle_beta   90.00
_cell.angle_gamma   90.00
#
_symmetry.space_group_name_H-M   'P 1'
#
loop_
_entity.id
_entity.type
_entity.pdbx_description
1 polymer ?
#
loop_
_entity_poly.entity_id
_entity_poly.type
_entity_poly.pdbx_seq_one_letter_code
_entity_poly.pdbx_strand_id
1 'polypeptide(L)'
;MVNSSRQFSDSQTSSKPADFLYLALLTIGAMLVAGYHPYVEDAEIYLPGVKKILNPALYPFGGEFFLSHAHMTLFPRLIAWSVRLSHLPFDVAIFLWQLLSIFLLLLACWKLSGLCFRDSRARWCGVALVAALLTLPVAGTALYIMDQYITSRSLSAFSVFFAIFYAVKRKYLWAALWIVFTAAVHPLMSVFGLAYLFFLFFTRTRGGAENSSVRLAALLLPFGLSLHSPSEAYREAVATRSYFFILQWAWYEWLGIFAPLAILWWISRIAGKNQLAALERMSRALIPFALSFFALALIITIPDHLLSLAWFQPMRSFYILYILLILFGGGLLAQFVLRNRLWRWAVLFLPLCAGMFYAQRQIFPGTVHLELPGRASRNPWVQSFTWIRDNTPTDALFALDPAHMALPGEDQHGFRALAERSRLADHTKDSGAVTMFPDLPVADHWREQARAQDGWSHFQRDDFARLKKLYGVTWVVLQPPGVPGLTCPYQNDALMVCRLD
;
A
#
# COMPACT_ATOMS: atom_id res chain seq x y z
N MET A 1 3.21 30.27 -34.44
CA MET A 1 4.16 29.77 -33.41
C MET A 1 3.63 28.60 -32.55
N VAL A 2 2.59 27.85 -32.97
CA VAL A 2 2.00 26.75 -32.16
C VAL A 2 2.52 25.34 -32.56
N ASN A 3 3.20 25.21 -33.71
CA ASN A 3 3.65 23.89 -34.21
C ASN A 3 5.03 23.42 -33.70
N SER A 4 5.98 24.31 -33.38
CA SER A 4 7.32 23.86 -32.95
C SER A 4 7.35 23.28 -31.54
N SER A 5 6.46 23.73 -30.65
CA SER A 5 6.35 23.23 -29.27
C SER A 5 5.70 21.85 -29.16
N ARG A 6 4.83 21.47 -30.12
CA ARG A 6 4.26 20.12 -30.21
C ARG A 6 5.30 19.10 -30.69
N GLN A 7 6.03 19.40 -31.76
CA GLN A 7 7.07 18.51 -32.31
C GLN A 7 8.23 18.28 -31.32
N PHE A 8 8.64 19.30 -30.55
CA PHE A 8 9.70 19.16 -29.55
C PHE A 8 9.30 18.31 -28.34
N SER A 9 8.01 18.28 -27.97
CA SER A 9 7.55 17.52 -26.80
C SER A 9 7.42 16.03 -27.09
N ASP A 10 7.12 15.62 -28.31
CA ASP A 10 6.90 14.21 -28.65
C ASP A 10 8.22 13.46 -28.88
N SER A 11 9.23 14.09 -29.50
CA SER A 11 10.55 13.48 -29.70
C SER A 11 11.28 13.21 -28.38
N GLN A 12 11.18 14.12 -27.41
CA GLN A 12 11.82 13.96 -26.10
C GLN A 12 11.11 12.96 -25.16
N THR A 13 9.85 12.58 -25.42
CA THR A 13 9.13 11.60 -24.59
C THR A 13 9.09 10.20 -25.18
N SER A 14 9.67 10.01 -26.36
CA SER A 14 9.81 8.69 -27.00
C SER A 14 10.85 7.86 -26.24
N SER A 15 10.47 6.64 -25.83
CA SER A 15 11.35 5.71 -25.11
C SER A 15 12.22 4.96 -26.12
N LYS A 16 13.53 4.98 -25.95
CA LYS A 16 14.46 4.14 -26.72
C LYS A 16 14.51 2.73 -26.13
N PRO A 17 14.88 1.69 -26.90
CA PRO A 17 15.05 0.33 -26.37
C PRO A 17 15.97 0.27 -25.14
N ALA A 18 17.07 1.05 -25.15
CA ALA A 18 17.99 1.15 -24.03
C ALA A 18 17.33 1.72 -22.75
N ASP A 19 16.34 2.62 -22.87
CA ASP A 19 15.66 3.19 -21.71
C ASP A 19 14.85 2.11 -20.96
N PHE A 20 14.23 1.18 -21.70
CA PHE A 20 13.50 0.06 -21.09
C PHE A 20 14.44 -0.90 -20.36
N LEU A 21 15.63 -1.15 -20.92
CA LEU A 21 16.65 -1.96 -20.24
C LEU A 21 17.11 -1.30 -18.94
N TYR A 22 17.41 0.00 -18.95
CA TYR A 22 17.82 0.72 -17.74
C TYR A 22 16.71 0.78 -16.70
N LEU A 23 15.45 0.94 -17.10
CA LEU A 23 14.31 0.85 -16.19
C LEU A 23 14.19 -0.55 -15.58
N ALA A 24 14.40 -1.62 -16.36
CA ALA A 24 14.37 -2.99 -15.85
C ALA A 24 15.50 -3.25 -14.84
N LEU A 25 16.72 -2.79 -15.13
CA LEU A 25 17.84 -2.89 -14.19
C LEU A 25 17.57 -2.08 -12.91
N LEU A 26 16.98 -0.88 -13.05
CA LEU A 26 16.63 -0.05 -11.90
C LEU A 26 15.50 -0.67 -11.08
N THR A 27 14.52 -1.33 -11.69
CA THR A 27 13.49 -2.11 -10.99
C THR A 27 14.12 -3.21 -10.14
N ILE A 28 15.08 -3.97 -10.71
CA ILE A 28 15.80 -5.01 -9.96
C ILE A 28 16.57 -4.37 -8.80
N GLY A 29 17.32 -3.29 -9.06
CA GLY A 29 18.05 -2.57 -8.02
C GLY A 29 17.14 -2.02 -6.91
N ALA A 30 15.96 -1.51 -7.25
CA ALA A 30 14.98 -1.02 -6.30
C ALA A 30 14.46 -2.16 -5.41
N MET A 31 14.16 -3.33 -5.98
CA MET A 31 13.74 -4.50 -5.22
C MET A 31 14.86 -5.03 -4.31
N LEU A 32 16.13 -4.97 -4.73
CA LEU A 32 17.27 -5.36 -3.88
C LEU A 32 17.45 -4.44 -2.65
N VAL A 33 16.99 -3.19 -2.72
CA VAL A 33 17.01 -2.23 -1.60
C VAL A 33 15.75 -2.34 -0.74
N ALA A 34 14.59 -2.44 -1.40
CA ALA A 34 13.28 -2.46 -0.75
C ALA A 34 12.94 -3.80 -0.10
N GLY A 35 13.51 -4.90 -0.60
CA GLY A 35 13.14 -6.26 -0.20
C GLY A 35 11.88 -6.76 -0.92
N TYR A 36 11.58 -8.03 -0.69
CA TYR A 36 10.37 -8.68 -1.20
C TYR A 36 9.86 -9.69 -0.17
N HIS A 37 8.67 -9.42 0.35
CA HIS A 37 8.04 -10.14 1.47
C HIS A 37 6.57 -10.41 1.12
N PRO A 38 6.25 -11.42 0.29
CA PRO A 38 4.96 -11.53 -0.40
C PRO A 38 3.75 -11.70 0.51
N TYR A 39 3.93 -12.22 1.72
CA TYR A 39 2.83 -12.59 2.61
C TYR A 39 2.77 -11.76 3.89
N VAL A 40 3.52 -10.67 3.99
CA VAL A 40 3.50 -9.82 5.20
C VAL A 40 2.39 -8.79 5.15
N GLU A 41 2.02 -8.28 6.31
CA GLU A 41 1.18 -7.09 6.45
C GLU A 41 -0.18 -7.24 5.75
N ASP A 42 -0.56 -6.32 4.86
CA ASP A 42 -1.88 -6.32 4.21
C ASP A 42 -2.02 -7.43 3.15
N ALA A 43 -0.95 -8.18 2.86
CA ALA A 43 -1.05 -9.39 2.06
C ALA A 43 -2.05 -10.40 2.67
N GLU A 44 -2.23 -10.39 4.00
CA GLU A 44 -3.26 -11.17 4.72
C GLU A 44 -4.69 -10.81 4.30
N ILE A 45 -4.91 -9.61 3.75
CA ILE A 45 -6.21 -9.17 3.26
C ILE A 45 -6.30 -9.40 1.75
N TYR A 46 -5.24 -9.06 1.01
CA TYR A 46 -5.27 -9.08 -0.46
C TYR A 46 -5.17 -10.50 -1.06
N LEU A 47 -4.26 -11.33 -0.57
CA LEU A 47 -3.96 -12.62 -1.19
C LEU A 47 -5.02 -13.70 -0.94
N PRO A 48 -5.64 -13.81 0.26
CA PRO A 48 -6.72 -14.77 0.47
C PRO A 48 -7.89 -14.58 -0.50
N GLY A 49 -8.23 -13.34 -0.86
CA GLY A 49 -9.23 -13.06 -1.89
C GLY A 49 -8.87 -13.64 -3.26
N VAL A 50 -7.60 -13.56 -3.67
CA VAL A 50 -7.12 -14.19 -4.92
C VAL A 50 -7.19 -15.71 -4.81
N LYS A 51 -6.69 -16.27 -3.71
CA LYS A 51 -6.64 -17.71 -3.48
C LYS A 51 -8.04 -18.32 -3.42
N LYS A 52 -9.02 -17.65 -2.81
CA LYS A 52 -10.44 -18.07 -2.80
C LYS A 52 -11.05 -18.12 -4.20
N ILE A 53 -10.68 -17.20 -5.10
CA ILE A 53 -11.12 -17.25 -6.50
C ILE A 53 -10.49 -18.46 -7.22
N LEU A 54 -9.22 -18.75 -6.96
CA LEU A 54 -8.52 -19.88 -7.56
C LEU A 54 -9.02 -21.23 -7.01
N ASN A 55 -9.30 -21.31 -5.72
CA ASN A 55 -9.86 -22.47 -5.03
C ASN A 55 -11.02 -22.03 -4.10
N PRO A 56 -12.28 -22.19 -4.54
CA PRO A 56 -13.46 -21.79 -3.77
C PRO A 56 -13.63 -22.51 -2.43
N ALA A 57 -12.99 -23.65 -2.21
CA ALA A 57 -13.08 -24.40 -0.95
C ALA A 57 -12.28 -23.76 0.19
N LEU A 58 -11.31 -22.89 -0.09
CA LEU A 58 -10.49 -22.24 0.94
C LEU A 58 -11.33 -21.31 1.82
N TYR A 59 -10.99 -21.16 3.10
CA TYR A 59 -11.62 -20.19 4.02
C TYR A 59 -13.16 -20.32 4.13
N PRO A 60 -13.71 -21.47 4.57
CA PRO A 60 -15.13 -21.57 4.88
C PRO A 60 -15.59 -20.66 6.03
N PHE A 61 -14.67 -20.20 6.89
CA PHE A 61 -14.94 -19.32 8.02
C PHE A 61 -14.09 -18.04 7.94
N GLY A 62 -14.64 -16.90 8.41
CA GLY A 62 -13.92 -15.62 8.48
C GLY A 62 -13.64 -14.97 7.12
N GLY A 63 -14.37 -15.39 6.08
CA GLY A 63 -14.25 -14.83 4.73
C GLY A 63 -14.61 -13.34 4.67
N GLU A 64 -15.51 -12.90 5.54
CA GLU A 64 -16.00 -11.53 5.64
C GLU A 64 -14.89 -10.48 5.89
N PHE A 65 -13.80 -10.86 6.55
CA PHE A 65 -12.68 -9.97 6.88
C PHE A 65 -11.77 -9.65 5.69
N PHE A 66 -11.86 -10.38 4.58
CA PHE A 66 -11.07 -10.07 3.37
C PHE A 66 -11.93 -9.99 2.09
N LEU A 67 -13.06 -10.70 2.02
CA LEU A 67 -13.93 -10.67 0.86
C LEU A 67 -14.60 -9.32 0.66
N SER A 68 -14.94 -8.61 1.74
CA SER A 68 -15.48 -7.26 1.67
C SER A 68 -14.55 -6.32 0.88
N HIS A 69 -13.24 -6.42 1.12
CA HIS A 69 -12.23 -5.76 0.30
C HIS A 69 -12.18 -6.33 -1.12
N ALA A 70 -12.12 -7.65 -1.26
CA ALA A 70 -11.94 -8.33 -2.54
C ALA A 70 -13.07 -8.03 -3.56
N HIS A 71 -14.30 -7.83 -3.10
CA HIS A 71 -15.46 -7.57 -3.97
C HIS A 71 -15.51 -6.13 -4.51
N MET A 72 -14.85 -5.19 -3.84
CA MET A 72 -14.84 -3.77 -4.22
C MET A 72 -13.77 -3.41 -5.27
N THR A 73 -12.98 -4.39 -5.72
CA THR A 73 -11.86 -4.18 -6.64
C THR A 73 -11.76 -5.30 -7.68
N LEU A 74 -11.25 -4.94 -8.86
CA LEU A 74 -10.83 -5.88 -9.90
C LEU A 74 -9.53 -6.62 -9.55
N PHE A 75 -8.75 -6.14 -8.56
CA PHE A 75 -7.45 -6.68 -8.18
C PHE A 75 -7.42 -8.21 -8.03
N PRO A 76 -8.23 -8.84 -7.15
CA PRO A 76 -8.08 -10.27 -6.89
C PRO A 76 -8.45 -11.10 -8.13
N ARG A 77 -9.43 -10.64 -8.90
CA ARG A 77 -9.80 -11.24 -10.18
C ARG A 77 -8.66 -11.13 -11.18
N LEU A 78 -8.07 -9.95 -11.34
CA LEU A 78 -6.97 -9.72 -12.29
C LEU A 78 -5.79 -10.67 -12.01
N ILE A 79 -5.36 -10.79 -10.76
CA ILE A 79 -4.28 -11.69 -10.38
C ILE A 79 -4.69 -13.15 -10.62
N ALA A 80 -5.89 -13.58 -10.19
CA ALA A 80 -6.37 -14.95 -10.42
C ALA A 80 -6.47 -15.30 -11.92
N TRP A 81 -6.97 -14.38 -12.75
CA TRP A 81 -7.03 -14.54 -14.20
C TRP A 81 -5.62 -14.68 -14.79
N SER A 82 -4.65 -13.89 -14.31
CA SER A 82 -3.26 -14.02 -14.78
C SER A 82 -2.65 -15.37 -14.43
N VAL A 83 -2.94 -15.93 -13.26
CA VAL A 83 -2.51 -17.28 -12.85
C VAL A 83 -3.16 -18.34 -13.76
N ARG A 84 -4.47 -18.27 -13.97
CA ARG A 84 -5.21 -19.23 -14.81
C ARG A 84 -4.73 -19.21 -16.28
N LEU A 85 -4.45 -18.03 -16.82
CA LEU A 85 -4.05 -17.86 -18.22
C LEU A 85 -2.58 -18.23 -18.46
N SER A 86 -1.69 -17.88 -17.53
CA SER A 86 -0.26 -18.16 -17.67
C SER A 86 0.13 -19.57 -17.23
N HIS A 87 -0.73 -20.24 -16.43
CA HIS A 87 -0.42 -21.50 -15.75
C HIS A 87 0.82 -21.45 -14.85
N LEU A 88 1.28 -20.25 -14.48
CA LEU A 88 2.39 -20.09 -13.55
C LEU A 88 1.95 -20.39 -12.11
N PRO A 89 2.85 -20.91 -11.25
CA PRO A 89 2.57 -21.00 -9.82
C PRO A 89 2.17 -19.65 -9.24
N PHE A 90 1.24 -19.65 -8.28
CA PHE A 90 0.71 -18.43 -7.67
C PHE A 90 1.81 -17.48 -7.18
N ASP A 91 2.81 -18.03 -6.50
CA ASP A 91 3.94 -17.27 -5.92
C ASP A 91 4.79 -16.59 -7.02
N VAL A 92 4.98 -17.26 -8.15
CA VAL A 92 5.67 -16.68 -9.32
C VAL A 92 4.83 -15.56 -9.93
N ALA A 93 3.51 -15.75 -10.05
CA ALA A 93 2.63 -14.74 -10.61
C ALA A 93 2.63 -13.45 -9.77
N ILE A 94 2.50 -13.53 -8.44
CA ILE A 94 2.53 -12.35 -7.57
C ILE A 94 3.89 -11.65 -7.56
N PHE A 95 4.99 -12.41 -7.68
CA PHE A 95 6.34 -11.86 -7.83
C PHE A 95 6.51 -11.08 -9.13
N LEU A 96 6.04 -11.64 -10.25
CA LEU A 96 6.07 -10.96 -11.55
C LEU A 96 5.18 -9.71 -11.55
N TRP A 97 4.01 -9.74 -10.90
CA TRP A 97 3.17 -8.56 -10.73
C TRP A 97 3.84 -7.46 -9.91
N GLN A 98 4.59 -7.82 -8.86
CA GLN A 98 5.36 -6.85 -8.08
C GLN A 98 6.43 -6.18 -8.94
N LEU A 99 7.23 -6.97 -9.66
CA LEU A 99 8.25 -6.44 -10.59
C LEU A 99 7.63 -5.56 -11.69
N LEU A 100 6.52 -6.00 -12.28
CA LEU A 100 5.81 -5.26 -13.31
C LEU A 100 5.27 -3.93 -12.76
N SER A 101 4.72 -3.92 -11.55
CA SER A 101 4.18 -2.71 -10.93
C SER A 101 5.26 -1.68 -10.64
N ILE A 102 6.42 -2.11 -10.09
CA ILE A 102 7.58 -1.24 -9.88
C ILE A 102 8.07 -0.68 -11.23
N PHE A 103 8.24 -1.54 -12.23
CA PHE A 103 8.68 -1.14 -13.56
C PHE A 103 7.74 -0.11 -14.20
N LEU A 104 6.43 -0.36 -14.17
CA LEU A 104 5.43 0.55 -14.74
C LEU A 104 5.36 1.88 -13.99
N LEU A 105 5.54 1.87 -12.66
CA LEU A 105 5.65 3.10 -11.87
C LEU A 105 6.88 3.91 -12.29
N LEU A 106 8.06 3.27 -12.36
CA LEU A 106 9.30 3.93 -12.79
C LEU A 106 9.21 4.44 -14.23
N LEU A 107 8.54 3.70 -15.12
CA LEU A 107 8.25 4.14 -16.49
C LEU A 107 7.34 5.37 -16.52
N ALA A 108 6.27 5.40 -15.71
CA ALA A 108 5.40 6.56 -15.59
C ALA A 108 6.16 7.78 -15.05
N CYS A 109 6.99 7.58 -14.02
CA CYS A 109 7.89 8.60 -13.48
C CYS A 109 8.88 9.10 -14.54
N TRP A 110 9.48 8.21 -15.33
CA TRP A 110 10.40 8.59 -16.41
C TRP A 110 9.71 9.45 -17.47
N LYS A 111 8.50 9.06 -17.88
CA LYS A 111 7.69 9.83 -18.83
C LYS A 111 7.30 11.21 -18.28
N LEU A 112 6.86 11.29 -17.03
CA LEU A 112 6.54 12.55 -16.36
C LEU A 112 7.77 13.45 -16.20
N SER A 113 8.89 12.87 -15.78
CA SER A 113 10.16 13.60 -15.67
C SER A 113 10.61 14.12 -17.04
N GLY A 114 10.29 13.40 -18.11
CA GLY A 114 10.48 13.83 -19.49
C GLY A 114 9.74 15.11 -19.87
N LEU A 115 8.59 15.36 -19.26
CA LEU A 115 7.83 16.61 -19.43
C LEU A 115 8.44 17.76 -18.62
N CYS A 116 9.03 17.44 -17.48
CA CYS A 116 9.50 18.42 -16.50
C CYS A 116 10.92 18.93 -16.80
N PHE A 117 11.80 18.06 -17.32
CA PHE A 117 13.22 18.37 -17.50
C PHE A 117 13.68 18.11 -18.92
N ARG A 118 14.55 19.00 -19.44
CA ARG A 118 15.17 18.87 -20.76
C ARG A 118 16.41 17.95 -20.73
N ASP A 119 17.15 17.95 -19.61
CA ASP A 119 18.36 17.14 -19.44
C ASP A 119 18.02 15.68 -19.12
N SER A 120 18.64 14.74 -19.83
CA SER A 120 18.51 13.31 -19.59
C SER A 120 18.98 12.91 -18.19
N ARG A 121 20.05 13.53 -17.67
CA ARG A 121 20.55 13.25 -16.32
C ARG A 121 19.55 13.64 -15.24
N ALA A 122 18.88 14.78 -15.42
CA ALA A 122 17.82 15.22 -14.52
C ALA A 122 16.66 14.21 -14.50
N ARG A 123 16.29 13.69 -15.67
CA ARG A 123 15.25 12.67 -15.77
C ARG A 123 15.60 11.41 -15.01
N TRP A 124 16.79 10.86 -15.29
CA TRP A 124 17.24 9.63 -14.66
C TRP A 124 17.45 9.79 -13.15
N CYS A 125 17.93 10.94 -12.68
CA CYS A 125 18.07 11.17 -11.25
C CYS A 125 16.73 11.18 -10.51
N GLY A 126 15.70 11.81 -11.09
CA GLY A 126 14.36 11.79 -10.51
C GLY A 126 13.82 10.36 -10.38
N VAL A 127 13.96 9.57 -11.45
CA VAL A 127 13.49 8.16 -11.46
C VAL A 127 14.31 7.28 -10.52
N ALA A 128 15.64 7.43 -10.50
CA ALA A 128 16.53 6.70 -9.60
C ALA A 128 16.24 7.04 -8.13
N LEU A 129 15.88 8.29 -7.82
CA LEU A 129 15.52 8.68 -6.45
C LEU A 129 14.19 8.06 -6.00
N VAL A 130 13.19 7.98 -6.89
CA VAL A 130 11.95 7.23 -6.61
C VAL A 130 12.27 5.75 -6.38
N ALA A 131 13.10 5.15 -7.23
CA ALA A 131 13.53 3.76 -7.09
C ALA A 131 14.28 3.48 -5.78
N ALA A 132 15.13 4.40 -5.34
CA ALA A 132 15.89 4.27 -4.08
C ALA A 132 15.02 4.44 -2.83
N LEU A 133 13.86 5.09 -2.94
CA LEU A 133 13.00 5.49 -1.82
C LEU A 133 11.61 4.82 -1.86
N LEU A 134 11.48 3.66 -2.51
CA LEU A 134 10.19 2.95 -2.60
C LEU A 134 9.60 2.62 -1.23
N THR A 135 10.43 2.35 -0.23
CA THR A 135 9.95 2.03 1.13
C THR A 135 9.92 3.24 2.06
N LEU A 136 9.99 4.46 1.52
CA LEU A 136 9.87 5.67 2.31
C LEU A 136 8.41 5.80 2.81
N PRO A 137 8.17 5.98 4.12
CA PRO A 137 6.84 6.23 4.63
C PRO A 137 6.33 7.61 4.19
N VAL A 138 5.03 7.68 3.87
CA VAL A 138 4.34 8.92 3.51
C VAL A 138 3.77 9.54 4.79
N ALA A 139 4.58 10.36 5.46
CA ALA A 139 4.25 10.96 6.76
C ALA A 139 3.70 9.90 7.75
N GLY A 140 2.65 10.21 8.50
CA GLY A 140 1.96 9.29 9.41
C GLY A 140 0.81 8.50 8.77
N THR A 141 0.77 8.34 7.44
CA THR A 141 -0.40 7.72 6.75
C THR A 141 -0.44 6.18 6.80
N ALA A 142 0.57 5.56 7.41
CA ALA A 142 0.84 4.12 7.34
C ALA A 142 0.99 3.58 5.90
N LEU A 143 1.42 4.42 4.95
CA LEU A 143 1.72 4.02 3.58
C LEU A 143 3.20 4.15 3.27
N TYR A 144 3.75 3.18 2.53
CA TYR A 144 4.98 3.35 1.77
C TYR A 144 4.71 3.88 0.37
N ILE A 145 5.75 4.39 -0.32
CA ILE A 145 5.67 4.72 -1.75
C ILE A 145 5.35 3.46 -2.58
N MET A 146 5.92 2.32 -2.21
CA MET A 146 5.54 0.99 -2.69
C MET A 146 5.78 -0.01 -1.57
N ASP A 147 4.79 -0.86 -1.33
CA ASP A 147 4.89 -1.93 -0.35
C ASP A 147 5.83 -3.06 -0.87
N GLN A 148 6.37 -3.86 0.04
CA GLN A 148 7.30 -4.98 -0.24
C GLN A 148 6.57 -6.21 -0.83
N TYR A 149 5.26 -6.10 -1.03
CA TYR A 149 4.35 -7.08 -1.58
C TYR A 149 3.35 -6.40 -2.51
N ILE A 150 2.65 -7.22 -3.29
CA ILE A 150 1.68 -6.71 -4.26
C ILE A 150 0.36 -6.36 -3.58
N THR A 151 -0.15 -5.17 -3.84
CA THR A 151 -1.45 -4.69 -3.37
C THR A 151 -2.26 -4.11 -4.52
N SER A 152 -3.54 -3.81 -4.28
CA SER A 152 -4.31 -3.00 -5.21
C SER A 152 -3.69 -1.61 -5.42
N ARG A 153 -2.96 -1.09 -4.41
CA ARG A 153 -2.25 0.19 -4.50
C ARG A 153 -1.13 0.14 -5.52
N SER A 154 -0.34 -0.94 -5.56
CA SER A 154 0.76 -1.12 -6.52
C SER A 154 0.30 -0.91 -7.97
N LEU A 155 -0.90 -1.40 -8.31
CA LEU A 155 -1.50 -1.22 -9.64
C LEU A 155 -2.05 0.19 -9.86
N SER A 156 -2.75 0.72 -8.85
CA SER A 156 -3.32 2.07 -8.91
C SER A 156 -2.24 3.16 -9.00
N ALA A 157 -1.05 2.91 -8.45
CA ALA A 157 0.05 3.85 -8.42
C ALA A 157 0.47 4.21 -9.86
N PHE A 158 0.95 3.22 -10.63
CA PHE A 158 1.41 3.50 -12.00
C PHE A 158 0.29 4.06 -12.88
N SER A 159 -0.95 3.60 -12.71
CA SER A 159 -2.08 4.07 -13.52
C SER A 159 -2.43 5.53 -13.24
N VAL A 160 -2.40 5.99 -11.99
CA VAL A 160 -2.57 7.41 -11.65
C VAL A 160 -1.47 8.26 -12.29
N PHE A 161 -0.21 7.83 -12.24
CA PHE A 161 0.89 8.59 -12.85
C PHE A 161 0.83 8.61 -14.37
N PHE A 162 0.39 7.53 -15.02
CA PHE A 162 0.08 7.56 -16.45
C PHE A 162 -1.09 8.50 -16.76
N ALA A 163 -2.16 8.49 -15.95
CA ALA A 163 -3.26 9.43 -16.12
C ALA A 163 -2.79 10.89 -16.06
N ILE A 164 -1.95 11.23 -15.08
CA ILE A 164 -1.32 12.56 -14.96
C ILE A 164 -0.49 12.88 -16.21
N PHE A 165 0.34 11.94 -16.66
CA PHE A 165 1.17 12.11 -17.86
C PHE A 165 0.33 12.44 -19.11
N TYR A 166 -0.69 11.63 -19.39
CA TYR A 166 -1.55 11.82 -20.54
C TYR A 166 -2.41 13.10 -20.43
N ALA A 167 -2.86 13.44 -19.22
CA ALA A 167 -3.59 14.69 -18.97
C ALA A 167 -2.74 15.93 -19.25
N VAL A 168 -1.46 15.95 -18.83
CA VAL A 168 -0.52 17.05 -19.13
C VAL A 168 -0.26 17.14 -20.64
N LYS A 169 -0.14 15.99 -21.33
CA LYS A 169 -0.04 15.89 -22.79
C LYS A 169 -1.35 16.23 -23.53
N ARG A 170 -2.45 16.55 -22.82
CA ARG A 170 -3.80 16.80 -23.35
C ARG A 170 -4.40 15.64 -24.14
N LYS A 171 -3.94 14.42 -23.86
CA LYS A 171 -4.48 13.18 -24.41
C LYS A 171 -5.55 12.64 -23.45
N TYR A 172 -6.67 13.36 -23.34
CA TYR A 172 -7.67 13.13 -22.29
C TYR A 172 -8.34 11.76 -22.35
N LEU A 173 -8.52 11.18 -23.54
CA LEU A 173 -9.04 9.81 -23.67
C LEU A 173 -8.15 8.81 -22.92
N TRP A 174 -6.83 8.86 -23.15
CA TRP A 174 -5.88 7.99 -22.46
C TRP A 174 -5.84 8.26 -20.96
N ALA A 175 -5.90 9.53 -20.55
CA ALA A 175 -5.99 9.87 -19.14
C ALA A 175 -7.25 9.28 -18.49
N ALA A 176 -8.40 9.37 -19.15
CA ALA A 176 -9.67 8.82 -18.68
C ALA A 176 -9.62 7.29 -18.58
N LEU A 177 -9.06 6.60 -19.58
CA LEU A 177 -8.88 5.14 -19.53
C LEU A 177 -8.03 4.70 -18.32
N TRP A 178 -6.94 5.42 -18.04
CA TRP A 178 -6.12 5.14 -16.86
C TRP A 178 -6.83 5.43 -15.54
N ILE A 179 -7.65 6.48 -15.47
CA ILE A 179 -8.50 6.74 -14.29
C ILE A 179 -9.56 5.65 -14.12
N VAL A 180 -10.21 5.19 -15.20
CA VAL A 180 -11.18 4.08 -15.14
C VAL A 180 -10.51 2.80 -14.64
N PHE A 181 -9.33 2.47 -15.15
CA PHE A 181 -8.54 1.34 -14.64
C PHE A 181 -8.19 1.53 -13.15
N THR A 182 -7.77 2.74 -12.76
CA THR A 182 -7.49 3.08 -11.36
C THR A 182 -8.74 2.88 -10.50
N ALA A 183 -9.92 3.35 -10.93
CA ALA A 183 -11.17 3.21 -10.21
C ALA A 183 -11.58 1.75 -10.05
N ALA A 184 -11.39 0.94 -11.10
CA ALA A 184 -11.69 -0.49 -11.07
C ALA A 184 -10.80 -1.26 -10.09
N VAL A 185 -9.51 -0.88 -9.95
CA VAL A 185 -8.55 -1.58 -9.10
C VAL A 185 -8.49 -0.98 -7.68
N HIS A 186 -8.65 0.33 -7.54
CA HIS A 186 -8.61 1.02 -6.25
C HIS A 186 -9.44 2.32 -6.28
N PRO A 187 -10.74 2.27 -5.93
CA PRO A 187 -11.66 3.42 -6.05
C PRO A 187 -11.15 4.70 -5.40
N LEU A 188 -10.66 4.64 -4.15
CA LEU A 188 -10.17 5.81 -3.43
C LEU A 188 -8.97 6.51 -4.12
N MET A 189 -8.04 5.75 -4.69
CA MET A 189 -6.90 6.31 -5.41
C MET A 189 -7.32 7.03 -6.69
N SER A 190 -8.43 6.61 -7.31
CA SER A 190 -8.99 7.30 -8.47
C SER A 190 -9.55 8.68 -8.11
N VAL A 191 -10.13 8.83 -6.92
CA VAL A 191 -10.59 10.12 -6.38
C VAL A 191 -9.41 11.05 -6.18
N PHE A 192 -8.33 10.57 -5.55
CA PHE A 192 -7.11 11.38 -5.35
C PHE A 192 -6.49 11.79 -6.68
N GLY A 193 -6.44 10.87 -7.66
CA GLY A 193 -5.98 11.16 -9.02
C GLY A 193 -6.84 12.23 -9.72
N LEU A 194 -8.16 12.07 -9.70
CA LEU A 194 -9.11 13.03 -10.28
C LEU A 194 -9.03 14.40 -9.60
N ALA A 195 -8.94 14.44 -8.27
CA ALA A 195 -8.79 15.67 -7.50
C ALA A 195 -7.49 16.38 -7.88
N TYR A 196 -6.37 15.67 -7.99
CA TYR A 196 -5.12 16.29 -8.42
C TYR A 196 -5.20 16.82 -9.86
N LEU A 197 -5.80 16.05 -10.78
CA LEU A 197 -6.05 16.51 -12.15
C LEU A 197 -6.92 17.77 -12.18
N PHE A 198 -7.95 17.85 -11.34
CA PHE A 198 -8.79 19.04 -11.18
C PHE A 198 -7.95 20.26 -10.78
N PHE A 199 -7.12 20.17 -9.72
CA PHE A 199 -6.25 21.28 -9.32
C PHE A 199 -5.22 21.64 -10.41
N LEU A 200 -4.71 20.65 -11.15
CA LEU A 200 -3.80 20.87 -12.27
C LEU A 200 -4.43 21.64 -13.43
N PHE A 201 -5.73 21.44 -13.70
CA PHE A 201 -6.48 22.20 -14.71
C PHE A 201 -6.90 23.58 -14.21
N PHE A 202 -7.32 23.71 -12.95
CA PHE A 202 -7.75 25.00 -12.38
C PHE A 202 -6.60 25.98 -12.19
N THR A 203 -5.41 25.51 -11.79
CA THR A 203 -4.21 26.36 -11.73
C THR A 203 -3.77 26.90 -13.10
N ARG A 204 -4.29 26.33 -14.20
CA ARG A 204 -4.02 26.79 -15.57
C ARG A 204 -4.92 27.96 -16.00
N THR A 205 -6.12 28.12 -15.44
CA THR A 205 -7.14 29.06 -15.94
C THR A 205 -7.20 30.41 -15.22
N ARG A 206 -6.46 30.62 -14.12
CA ARG A 206 -6.33 31.90 -13.36
C ARG A 206 -7.64 32.72 -13.22
N GLY A 207 -8.35 32.55 -12.10
CA GLY A 207 -9.38 33.53 -11.69
C GLY A 207 -10.54 33.04 -10.83
N GLY A 208 -10.34 32.25 -9.78
CA GLY A 208 -11.44 31.94 -8.85
C GLY A 208 -11.13 30.83 -7.85
N ALA A 209 -10.47 31.19 -6.75
CA ALA A 209 -10.21 30.26 -5.64
C ALA A 209 -11.47 30.00 -4.79
N GLU A 210 -12.48 30.86 -4.84
CA GLU A 210 -13.57 30.89 -3.86
C GLU A 210 -14.62 29.76 -4.00
N ASN A 211 -14.77 29.13 -5.18
CA ASN A 211 -15.80 28.10 -5.41
C ASN A 211 -15.24 26.66 -5.59
N SER A 212 -13.95 26.44 -5.31
CA SER A 212 -13.27 25.17 -5.62
C SER A 212 -13.52 24.07 -4.58
N SER A 213 -13.70 24.43 -3.31
CA SER A 213 -13.94 23.50 -2.20
C SER A 213 -15.29 22.78 -2.30
N VAL A 214 -16.34 23.48 -2.72
CA VAL A 214 -17.71 22.93 -2.87
C VAL A 214 -17.78 21.87 -3.99
N ARG A 215 -17.01 22.03 -5.07
CA ARG A 215 -16.97 21.07 -6.19
C ARG A 215 -16.12 19.83 -5.89
N LEU A 216 -15.12 19.95 -5.01
CA LEU A 216 -14.31 18.82 -4.56
C LEU A 216 -15.11 17.89 -3.63
N ALA A 217 -15.96 18.47 -2.77
CA ALA A 217 -16.91 17.70 -1.96
C ALA A 217 -17.82 16.81 -2.84
N ALA A 218 -18.22 17.30 -4.02
CA ALA A 218 -19.04 16.52 -4.97
C ALA A 218 -18.35 15.27 -5.54
N LEU A 219 -17.01 15.22 -5.58
CA LEU A 219 -16.25 14.02 -5.99
C LEU A 219 -16.20 12.93 -4.92
N LEU A 220 -16.48 13.28 -3.66
CA LEU A 220 -16.51 12.35 -2.51
C LEU A 220 -17.92 11.83 -2.21
N LEU A 221 -18.96 12.48 -2.76
CA LEU A 221 -20.36 12.07 -2.61
C LEU A 221 -20.73 10.64 -3.08
N PRO A 222 -20.09 10.00 -4.09
CA PRO A 222 -20.54 8.67 -4.54
C PRO A 222 -20.23 7.53 -3.55
N PHE A 223 -19.58 7.82 -2.42
CA PHE A 223 -19.17 6.81 -1.44
C PHE A 223 -20.11 6.67 -0.23
N GLY A 224 -21.25 7.36 -0.22
CA GLY A 224 -22.24 7.28 0.85
C GLY A 224 -21.79 8.03 2.11
N LEU A 225 -22.62 8.95 2.59
CA LEU A 225 -22.41 9.63 3.87
C LEU A 225 -23.28 8.93 4.91
N SER A 226 -22.77 7.87 5.54
CA SER A 226 -23.42 7.32 6.73
C SER A 226 -23.07 8.23 7.91
N LEU A 227 -23.99 9.12 8.29
CA LEU A 227 -23.84 10.00 9.45
C LEU A 227 -24.37 9.35 10.75
N HIS A 228 -24.64 8.04 10.70
CA HIS A 228 -25.08 7.31 11.88
C HIS A 228 -23.94 7.17 12.87
N SER A 229 -24.28 7.16 14.16
CA SER A 229 -23.30 6.86 15.20
C SER A 229 -22.81 5.42 15.00
N PRO A 230 -21.50 5.21 14.81
CA PRO A 230 -20.97 3.86 14.61
C PRO A 230 -21.16 3.00 15.87
N SER A 231 -21.23 1.69 15.68
CA SER A 231 -21.32 0.72 16.77
C SER A 231 -20.10 0.82 17.70
N GLU A 232 -20.27 0.39 18.94
CA GLU A 232 -19.17 0.35 19.91
C GLU A 232 -18.02 -0.56 19.43
N ALA A 233 -18.36 -1.69 18.78
CA ALA A 233 -17.38 -2.57 18.17
C ALA A 233 -16.53 -1.88 17.10
N TYR A 234 -17.16 -1.05 16.26
CA TYR A 234 -16.43 -0.27 15.26
C TYR A 234 -15.53 0.78 15.92
N ARG A 235 -16.00 1.45 16.99
CA ARG A 235 -15.18 2.42 17.73
C ARG A 235 -13.93 1.77 18.32
N GLU A 236 -14.08 0.58 18.90
CA GLU A 236 -12.98 -0.22 19.43
C GLU A 236 -11.97 -0.58 18.32
N ALA A 237 -12.45 -1.05 17.17
CA ALA A 237 -11.59 -1.36 16.03
C ALA A 237 -10.85 -0.11 15.50
N VAL A 238 -11.53 1.01 15.32
CA VAL A 238 -10.93 2.26 14.82
C VAL A 238 -9.93 2.86 15.79
N ALA A 239 -10.14 2.73 17.10
CA ALA A 239 -9.20 3.20 18.10
C ALA A 239 -7.81 2.55 17.98
N THR A 240 -7.72 1.35 17.39
CA THR A 240 -6.42 0.70 17.10
C THR A 240 -5.64 1.36 15.95
N ARG A 241 -6.25 2.30 15.21
CA ARG A 241 -5.70 2.94 14.01
C ARG A 241 -5.39 4.40 14.25
N SER A 242 -4.36 4.67 15.05
CA SER A 242 -3.92 6.04 15.36
C SER A 242 -3.64 6.89 14.12
N TYR A 243 -3.15 6.28 13.03
CA TYR A 243 -2.88 6.96 11.77
C TYR A 243 -4.13 7.52 11.07
N PHE A 244 -5.35 7.11 11.43
CA PHE A 244 -6.59 7.75 10.98
C PHE A 244 -6.75 9.16 11.59
N PHE A 245 -6.20 9.40 12.78
CA PHE A 245 -6.44 10.60 13.57
C PHE A 245 -5.22 11.51 13.58
N ILE A 246 -5.32 12.62 12.84
CA ILE A 246 -4.20 13.54 12.66
C ILE A 246 -3.69 14.18 13.97
N LEU A 247 -4.55 14.27 15.00
CA LEU A 247 -4.15 14.78 16.31
C LEU A 247 -3.32 13.78 17.12
N GLN A 248 -3.33 12.50 16.75
CA GLN A 248 -2.49 11.45 17.35
C GLN A 248 -1.13 11.32 16.64
N TRP A 249 -0.91 12.07 15.56
CA TRP A 249 0.34 12.03 14.81
C TRP A 249 1.49 12.69 15.59
N ALA A 250 2.66 12.09 15.53
CA ALA A 250 3.89 12.60 16.11
C ALA A 250 4.37 13.87 15.40
N TRP A 251 5.17 14.69 16.09
CA TRP A 251 5.66 15.99 15.55
C TRP A 251 6.39 15.85 14.20
N TYR A 252 7.11 14.76 13.97
CA TYR A 252 7.82 14.52 12.71
C TYR A 252 6.88 14.13 11.56
N GLU A 253 5.70 13.59 11.86
CA GLU A 253 4.67 13.30 10.86
C GLU A 253 3.98 14.58 10.42
N TRP A 254 3.80 15.54 11.33
CA TRP A 254 3.39 16.92 11.02
C TRP A 254 4.43 17.63 10.14
N LEU A 255 5.72 17.44 10.42
CA LEU A 255 6.78 17.90 9.51
C LEU A 255 6.63 17.26 8.12
N GLY A 256 6.27 15.97 8.08
CA GLY A 256 5.91 15.23 6.86
C GLY A 256 4.69 15.77 6.10
N ILE A 257 3.87 16.65 6.71
CA ILE A 257 2.79 17.37 6.03
C ILE A 257 3.33 18.67 5.43
N PHE A 258 3.94 19.51 6.26
CA PHE A 258 4.24 20.89 5.89
C PHE A 258 5.57 21.07 5.15
N ALA A 259 6.61 20.30 5.47
CA ALA A 259 7.90 20.41 4.78
C ALA A 259 7.79 20.09 3.27
N PRO A 260 7.09 19.03 2.84
CA PRO A 260 6.84 18.80 1.42
C PRO A 260 6.17 19.96 0.69
N LEU A 261 5.23 20.66 1.34
CA LEU A 261 4.55 21.82 0.75
C LEU A 261 5.49 23.02 0.58
N ALA A 262 6.31 23.30 1.59
CA ALA A 262 7.32 24.35 1.52
C ALA A 262 8.36 24.05 0.43
N ILE A 263 8.80 22.79 0.32
CA ILE A 263 9.73 22.35 -0.72
C ILE A 263 9.09 22.47 -2.10
N LEU A 264 7.84 22.03 -2.30
CA LEU A 264 7.14 22.16 -3.59
C LEU A 264 6.92 23.62 -4.01
N TRP A 265 6.61 24.49 -3.05
CA TRP A 265 6.55 25.93 -3.30
C TRP A 265 7.90 26.45 -3.78
N TRP A 266 9.00 26.06 -3.13
CA TRP A 266 10.35 26.47 -3.52
C TRP A 266 10.75 25.90 -4.90
N ILE A 267 10.47 24.62 -5.16
CA ILE A 267 10.62 23.97 -6.47
C ILE A 267 9.87 24.76 -7.55
N SER A 268 8.64 25.21 -7.28
CA SER A 268 7.87 26.00 -8.24
C SER A 268 8.52 27.35 -8.57
N ARG A 269 9.17 27.99 -7.58
CA ARG A 269 9.91 29.25 -7.79
C ARG A 269 11.15 29.02 -8.65
N ILE A 270 11.90 27.95 -8.38
CA ILE A 270 13.07 27.57 -9.17
C ILE A 270 12.65 27.23 -10.61
N ALA A 271 11.58 26.45 -10.77
CA ALA A 271 11.05 26.04 -12.06
C ALA A 271 10.64 27.25 -12.92
N GLY A 272 9.95 28.24 -12.33
CA GLY A 272 9.58 29.47 -13.01
C GLY A 272 10.80 30.29 -13.47
N LYS A 273 11.81 30.46 -12.60
CA LYS A 273 13.07 31.14 -12.95
C LYS A 273 13.81 30.46 -14.11
N ASN A 274 13.72 29.14 -14.23
CA ASN A 274 14.39 28.34 -15.25
C ASN A 274 13.50 27.97 -16.44
N GLN A 275 12.32 28.59 -16.58
CA GLN A 275 11.36 28.34 -17.67
C GLN A 275 10.94 26.86 -17.82
N LEU A 276 10.86 26.13 -16.70
CA LEU A 276 10.39 24.74 -16.64
C LEU A 276 8.88 24.70 -16.39
N ALA A 277 8.09 25.08 -17.41
CA ALA A 277 6.65 25.34 -17.26
C ALA A 277 5.83 24.15 -16.73
N ALA A 278 6.15 22.92 -17.13
CA ALA A 278 5.44 21.73 -16.65
C ALA A 278 5.71 21.47 -15.16
N LEU A 279 6.98 21.56 -14.75
CA LEU A 279 7.42 21.39 -13.37
C LEU A 279 6.79 22.45 -12.46
N GLU A 280 6.81 23.72 -12.88
CA GLU A 280 6.21 24.83 -12.13
C GLU A 280 4.71 24.59 -11.93
N ARG A 281 3.99 24.23 -13.00
CA ARG A 281 2.54 24.01 -12.95
C ARG A 281 2.17 22.86 -12.03
N MET A 282 2.82 21.70 -12.19
CA MET A 282 2.53 20.52 -11.38
C MET A 282 2.85 20.77 -9.91
N SER A 283 3.99 21.40 -9.62
CA SER A 283 4.39 21.71 -8.23
C SER A 283 3.42 22.70 -7.56
N ARG A 284 2.93 23.71 -8.30
CA ARG A 284 1.92 24.64 -7.76
C ARG A 284 0.57 24.01 -7.54
N ALA A 285 0.14 23.07 -8.39
CA ALA A 285 -1.14 22.39 -8.26
C ALA A 285 -1.19 21.46 -7.04
N LEU A 286 -0.04 20.89 -6.64
CA LEU A 286 0.05 20.02 -5.47
C LEU A 286 -0.23 20.73 -4.14
N ILE A 287 0.07 22.03 -4.04
CA ILE A 287 -0.10 22.80 -2.80
C ILE A 287 -1.58 22.92 -2.41
N PRO A 288 -2.48 23.52 -3.23
CA PRO A 288 -3.89 23.59 -2.88
C PRO A 288 -4.54 22.21 -2.84
N PHE A 289 -4.08 21.24 -3.63
CA PHE A 289 -4.52 19.85 -3.53
C PHE A 289 -4.29 19.29 -2.12
N ALA A 290 -3.06 19.35 -1.62
CA ALA A 290 -2.71 18.79 -0.33
C ALA A 290 -3.32 19.56 0.85
N LEU A 291 -3.36 20.90 0.78
CA LEU A 291 -4.05 21.72 1.79
C LEU A 291 -5.55 21.40 1.86
N SER A 292 -6.19 21.10 0.72
CA SER A 292 -7.62 20.72 0.71
C SER A 292 -7.86 19.38 1.39
N PHE A 293 -7.01 18.38 1.13
CA PHE A 293 -7.12 17.07 1.80
C PHE A 293 -6.72 17.11 3.27
N PHE A 294 -5.77 17.98 3.64
CA PHE A 294 -5.45 18.24 5.04
C PHE A 294 -6.64 18.87 5.78
N ALA A 295 -7.28 19.89 5.19
CA ALA A 295 -8.50 20.47 5.75
C ALA A 295 -9.63 19.44 5.87
N LEU A 296 -9.81 18.60 4.85
CA LEU A 296 -10.77 17.50 4.88
C LEU A 296 -10.46 16.48 5.99
N ALA A 297 -9.19 16.15 6.21
CA ALA A 297 -8.78 15.28 7.31
C ALA A 297 -9.18 15.87 8.66
N LEU A 298 -8.93 17.15 8.89
CA LEU A 298 -9.35 17.83 10.13
C LEU A 298 -10.88 17.80 10.30
N ILE A 299 -11.64 18.05 9.23
CA ILE A 299 -13.10 18.03 9.28
C ILE A 299 -13.63 16.64 9.62
N ILE A 300 -13.07 15.57 9.04
CA ILE A 300 -13.57 14.20 9.24
C ILE A 300 -13.12 13.61 10.58
N THR A 301 -11.89 13.89 11.02
CA THR A 301 -11.23 13.13 12.10
C THR A 301 -11.32 13.77 13.47
N ILE A 302 -11.70 15.05 13.56
CA ILE A 302 -11.86 15.75 14.85
C ILE A 302 -13.26 15.53 15.46
N PRO A 303 -14.37 15.65 14.71
CA PRO A 303 -15.70 15.51 15.29
C PRO A 303 -16.14 14.04 15.42
N ASP A 304 -16.54 13.62 16.62
CA ASP A 304 -16.95 12.22 16.88
C ASP A 304 -18.14 11.74 16.04
N HIS A 305 -19.02 12.64 15.60
CA HIS A 305 -20.18 12.31 14.77
C HIS A 305 -19.80 11.97 13.31
N LEU A 306 -18.57 12.27 12.89
CA LEU A 306 -18.04 11.94 11.55
C LEU A 306 -17.07 10.76 11.57
N LEU A 307 -16.96 10.06 12.70
CA LEU A 307 -16.05 8.91 12.87
C LEU A 307 -16.32 7.78 11.84
N SER A 308 -17.57 7.61 11.43
CA SER A 308 -17.98 6.69 10.35
C SER A 308 -17.38 7.05 8.99
N LEU A 309 -16.86 8.27 8.80
CA LEU A 309 -16.21 8.73 7.58
C LEU A 309 -14.68 8.60 7.65
N ALA A 310 -14.11 8.13 8.77
CA ALA A 310 -12.66 8.02 8.94
C ALA A 310 -12.01 7.09 7.90
N TRP A 311 -12.75 6.11 7.37
CA TRP A 311 -12.28 5.19 6.32
C TRP A 311 -11.90 5.88 4.99
N PHE A 312 -12.35 7.11 4.73
CA PHE A 312 -11.92 7.91 3.58
C PHE A 312 -10.42 8.24 3.60
N GLN A 313 -9.81 8.28 4.80
CA GLN A 313 -8.38 8.50 5.02
C GLN A 313 -7.78 9.61 4.12
N PRO A 314 -8.26 10.86 4.20
CA PRO A 314 -7.91 11.93 3.26
C PRO A 314 -6.40 12.18 3.12
N MET A 315 -5.65 11.98 4.20
CA MET A 315 -4.19 12.15 4.22
C MET A 315 -3.45 11.17 3.30
N ARG A 316 -4.03 10.00 2.95
CA ARG A 316 -3.45 9.07 1.98
C ARG A 316 -3.29 9.68 0.58
N SER A 317 -3.96 10.80 0.28
CA SER A 317 -3.73 11.60 -0.93
C SER A 317 -2.29 12.15 -1.05
N PHE A 318 -1.57 12.29 0.08
CA PHE A 318 -0.16 12.71 0.10
C PHE A 318 0.76 11.72 -0.62
N TYR A 319 0.29 10.50 -0.89
CA TYR A 319 0.98 9.53 -1.73
C TYR A 319 1.37 10.12 -3.10
N ILE A 320 0.42 10.78 -3.80
CA ILE A 320 0.68 11.43 -5.09
C ILE A 320 1.72 12.56 -4.92
N LEU A 321 1.59 13.32 -3.82
CA LEU A 321 2.47 14.43 -3.50
C LEU A 321 3.91 13.96 -3.30
N TYR A 322 4.13 12.91 -2.50
CA TYR A 322 5.46 12.43 -2.18
C TYR A 322 6.20 11.88 -3.40
N ILE A 323 5.54 11.09 -4.25
CA ILE A 323 6.18 10.57 -5.46
C ILE A 323 6.59 11.71 -6.40
N LEU A 324 5.71 12.71 -6.61
CA LEU A 324 6.05 13.85 -7.44
C LEU A 324 7.14 14.72 -6.80
N LEU A 325 7.10 14.92 -5.48
CA LEU A 325 8.15 15.63 -4.74
C LEU A 325 9.51 14.97 -4.96
N ILE A 326 9.61 13.65 -4.76
CA ILE A 326 10.84 12.89 -4.91
C ILE A 326 11.33 12.97 -6.37
N LEU A 327 10.43 12.76 -7.33
CA LEU A 327 10.74 12.84 -8.76
C LEU A 327 11.28 14.22 -9.16
N PHE A 328 10.62 15.29 -8.71
CA PHE A 328 10.99 16.68 -9.01
C PHE A 328 12.27 17.10 -8.30
N GLY A 329 12.39 16.74 -7.01
CA GLY A 329 13.57 16.98 -6.20
C GLY A 329 14.81 16.32 -6.80
N GLY A 330 14.73 15.04 -7.18
CA GLY A 330 15.82 14.33 -7.83
C GLY A 330 16.26 14.99 -9.15
N GLY A 331 15.31 15.42 -9.98
CA GLY A 331 15.64 16.13 -11.21
C GLY A 331 16.35 17.47 -10.99
N LEU A 332 15.92 18.26 -10.01
CA LEU A 332 16.58 19.52 -9.65
C LEU A 332 17.95 19.30 -9.01
N LEU A 333 18.08 18.28 -8.14
CA LEU A 333 19.37 17.90 -7.55
C LEU A 333 20.39 17.57 -8.64
N ALA A 334 20.00 16.81 -9.66
CA ALA A 334 20.90 16.53 -10.79
C ALA A 334 21.31 17.79 -11.56
N GLN A 335 20.37 18.71 -11.84
CA GLN A 335 20.67 19.94 -12.57
C GLN A 335 21.61 20.87 -11.80
N PHE A 336 21.34 21.11 -10.53
CA PHE A 336 22.00 22.17 -9.78
C PHE A 336 23.15 21.67 -8.90
N VAL A 337 22.99 20.49 -8.29
CA VAL A 337 23.89 19.97 -7.25
C VAL A 337 24.84 18.90 -7.81
N LEU A 338 24.31 17.78 -8.31
CA LEU A 338 25.13 16.62 -8.69
C LEU A 338 25.96 16.89 -9.96
N ARG A 339 25.34 17.47 -10.98
CA ARG A 339 25.97 17.78 -12.28
C ARG A 339 26.71 16.54 -12.83
N ASN A 340 27.91 16.72 -13.41
CA ASN A 340 28.73 15.64 -14.01
C ASN A 340 29.71 14.96 -13.03
N ARG A 341 29.61 15.18 -11.72
CA ARG A 341 30.60 14.67 -10.76
C ARG A 341 30.11 13.38 -10.11
N LEU A 342 30.62 12.22 -10.54
CA LEU A 342 30.21 10.89 -10.07
C LEU A 342 30.19 10.74 -8.55
N TRP A 343 31.19 11.27 -7.84
CA TRP A 343 31.23 11.18 -6.38
C TRP A 343 30.02 11.84 -5.69
N ARG A 344 29.43 12.89 -6.28
CA ARG A 344 28.22 13.53 -5.72
C ARG A 344 27.01 12.60 -5.81
N TRP A 345 26.94 11.83 -6.90
CA TRP A 345 25.91 10.80 -7.07
C TRP A 345 26.10 9.67 -6.05
N ALA A 346 27.33 9.21 -5.87
CA ALA A 346 27.65 8.18 -4.87
C ALA A 346 27.28 8.64 -3.44
N VAL A 347 27.65 9.87 -3.07
CA VAL A 347 27.34 10.45 -1.75
C VAL A 347 25.83 10.63 -1.53
N LEU A 348 25.02 10.78 -2.58
CA LEU A 348 23.57 10.82 -2.46
C LEU A 348 22.97 9.40 -2.36
N PHE A 349 23.27 8.54 -3.33
CA PHE A 349 22.56 7.27 -3.48
C PHE A 349 23.05 6.18 -2.54
N LEU A 350 24.35 6.09 -2.23
CA LEU A 350 24.86 5.06 -1.32
C LEU A 350 24.24 5.15 0.09
N PRO A 351 24.24 6.30 0.78
CA PRO A 351 23.64 6.35 2.12
C PRO A 351 22.11 6.22 2.09
N LEU A 352 21.43 6.73 1.05
CA LEU A 352 19.99 6.57 0.92
C LEU A 352 19.61 5.10 0.74
N CYS A 353 20.23 4.41 -0.21
CA CYS A 353 19.97 2.98 -0.43
C CYS A 353 20.38 2.14 0.78
N ALA A 354 21.54 2.42 1.39
CA ALA A 354 21.99 1.71 2.59
C ALA A 354 21.04 1.92 3.78
N GLY A 355 20.56 3.16 3.97
CA GLY A 355 19.60 3.50 5.03
C GLY A 355 18.24 2.83 4.81
N MET A 356 17.72 2.84 3.58
CA MET A 356 16.47 2.14 3.24
C MET A 356 16.62 0.63 3.40
N PHE A 357 17.68 0.04 2.88
CA PHE A 357 17.98 -1.39 3.06
C PHE A 357 18.09 -1.76 4.54
N TYR A 358 18.82 -0.96 5.32
CA TYR A 358 18.94 -1.18 6.77
C TYR A 358 17.58 -1.12 7.46
N ALA A 359 16.77 -0.09 7.19
CA ALA A 359 15.43 0.02 7.74
C ALA A 359 14.56 -1.21 7.40
N GLN A 360 14.61 -1.69 6.16
CA GLN A 360 13.90 -2.91 5.76
C GLN A 360 14.38 -4.15 6.51
N ARG A 361 15.70 -4.30 6.72
CA ARG A 361 16.26 -5.38 7.54
C ARG A 361 15.87 -5.29 9.01
N GLN A 362 15.55 -4.10 9.53
CA GLN A 362 15.06 -3.91 10.89
C GLN A 362 13.56 -4.18 11.03
N ILE A 363 12.77 -3.93 9.98
CA ILE A 363 11.33 -4.20 9.98
C ILE A 363 11.07 -5.71 9.91
N PHE A 364 11.84 -6.45 9.11
CA PHE A 364 11.73 -7.91 8.94
C PHE A 364 13.04 -8.62 9.34
N PRO A 365 13.35 -8.70 10.64
CA PRO A 365 14.60 -9.28 11.13
C PRO A 365 14.62 -10.82 11.08
N GLY A 366 13.46 -11.47 11.22
CA GLY A 366 13.28 -12.92 11.26
C GLY A 366 13.29 -13.62 9.89
N THR A 367 13.09 -12.89 8.79
CA THR A 367 13.12 -13.44 7.42
C THR A 367 14.30 -12.96 6.59
N VAL A 368 14.52 -13.65 5.47
CA VAL A 368 15.48 -13.21 4.45
C VAL A 368 14.91 -12.01 3.71
N HIS A 369 15.77 -11.07 3.30
CA HIS A 369 15.33 -9.83 2.65
C HIS A 369 14.57 -10.02 1.33
N LEU A 370 14.80 -11.16 0.65
CA LEU A 370 14.14 -11.53 -0.59
C LEU A 370 13.55 -12.93 -0.47
N GLU A 371 12.26 -12.99 -0.19
CA GLU A 371 11.48 -14.23 -0.11
C GLU A 371 11.02 -14.64 -1.52
N LEU A 372 11.98 -15.12 -2.31
CA LEU A 372 11.75 -15.49 -3.70
C LEU A 372 10.89 -16.75 -3.84
N PRO A 373 10.05 -16.85 -4.88
CA PRO A 373 9.24 -18.05 -5.15
C PRO A 373 10.07 -19.33 -5.18
N GLY A 374 9.55 -20.41 -4.58
CA GLY A 374 10.20 -21.73 -4.55
C GLY A 374 11.33 -21.86 -3.53
N ARG A 375 11.68 -20.81 -2.79
CA ARG A 375 12.68 -20.88 -1.71
C ARG A 375 12.00 -21.13 -0.36
N ALA A 376 12.38 -22.23 0.31
CA ALA A 376 11.90 -22.52 1.66
C ALA A 376 12.35 -21.46 2.67
N SER A 377 11.45 -21.05 3.57
CA SER A 377 11.73 -20.09 4.63
C SER A 377 12.51 -20.72 5.77
N ARG A 378 13.38 -19.93 6.40
CA ARG A 378 14.07 -20.27 7.66
C ARG A 378 13.32 -19.76 8.90
N ASN A 379 12.27 -18.97 8.70
CA ASN A 379 11.48 -18.45 9.80
C ASN A 379 10.54 -19.56 10.31
N PRO A 380 10.60 -19.92 11.61
CA PRO A 380 9.82 -21.02 12.17
C PRO A 380 8.30 -20.76 12.14
N TRP A 381 7.85 -19.50 12.16
CA TRP A 381 6.44 -19.16 11.96
C TRP A 381 5.97 -19.52 10.55
N VAL A 382 6.70 -19.07 9.53
CA VAL A 382 6.41 -19.36 8.12
C VAL A 382 6.48 -20.85 7.83
N GLN A 383 7.42 -21.58 8.43
CA GLN A 383 7.51 -23.04 8.34
C GLN A 383 6.27 -23.73 8.91
N SER A 384 5.77 -23.25 10.05
CA SER A 384 4.56 -23.79 10.69
C SER A 384 3.33 -23.54 9.83
N PHE A 385 3.18 -22.33 9.27
CA PHE A 385 2.06 -22.01 8.38
C PHE A 385 2.11 -22.82 7.08
N THR A 386 3.30 -23.02 6.53
CA THR A 386 3.50 -23.92 5.37
C THR A 386 3.13 -25.36 5.72
N TRP A 387 3.56 -25.85 6.89
CA TRP A 387 3.20 -27.19 7.35
C TRP A 387 1.69 -27.35 7.52
N ILE A 388 1.01 -26.34 8.10
CA ILE A 388 -0.45 -26.32 8.25
C ILE A 388 -1.15 -26.45 6.91
N ARG A 389 -0.72 -25.68 5.90
CA ARG A 389 -1.28 -25.73 4.55
C ARG A 389 -1.22 -27.13 3.96
N ASP A 390 -0.13 -27.85 4.21
CA ASP A 390 0.16 -29.11 3.54
C ASP A 390 -0.39 -30.33 4.34
N ASN A 391 -0.64 -30.19 5.65
CA ASN A 391 -0.91 -31.32 6.56
C ASN A 391 -2.26 -31.27 7.30
N THR A 392 -3.09 -30.24 7.08
CA THR A 392 -4.41 -30.13 7.73
C THR A 392 -5.56 -30.09 6.72
N PRO A 393 -6.79 -30.46 7.08
CA PRO A 393 -7.94 -30.37 6.17
C PRO A 393 -8.18 -28.94 5.68
N THR A 394 -8.59 -28.77 4.42
CA THR A 394 -8.83 -27.45 3.81
C THR A 394 -9.89 -26.61 4.54
N ASP A 395 -10.87 -27.29 5.15
CA ASP A 395 -11.95 -26.71 5.92
C ASP A 395 -11.61 -26.50 7.41
N ALA A 396 -10.38 -26.82 7.83
CA ALA A 396 -9.94 -26.63 9.21
C ALA A 396 -10.03 -25.15 9.63
N LEU A 397 -10.48 -24.96 10.87
CA LEU A 397 -10.55 -23.68 11.55
C LEU A 397 -9.54 -23.66 12.70
N PHE A 398 -8.66 -22.67 12.65
CA PHE A 398 -7.60 -22.46 13.64
C PHE A 398 -7.95 -21.37 14.65
N ALA A 399 -7.48 -21.54 15.87
CA ALA A 399 -7.22 -20.43 16.78
C ALA A 399 -5.71 -20.31 17.00
N LEU A 400 -5.21 -19.09 17.06
CA LEU A 400 -3.83 -18.76 17.36
C LEU A 400 -3.81 -17.42 18.08
N ASP A 401 -2.67 -17.04 18.65
CA ASP A 401 -2.54 -15.77 19.34
C ASP A 401 -3.10 -14.63 18.47
N PRO A 402 -4.15 -13.91 18.92
CA PRO A 402 -4.78 -12.87 18.12
C PRO A 402 -3.84 -11.66 17.91
N ALA A 403 -2.70 -11.60 18.61
CA ALA A 403 -1.63 -10.64 18.39
C ALA A 403 -0.38 -11.27 17.75
N HIS A 404 -0.46 -12.46 17.15
CA HIS A 404 0.72 -13.19 16.62
C HIS A 404 1.62 -12.37 15.70
N MET A 405 1.05 -11.51 14.85
CA MET A 405 1.81 -10.66 13.93
C MET A 405 2.72 -9.65 14.64
N ALA A 406 2.41 -9.29 15.88
CA ALA A 406 3.22 -8.40 16.69
C ALA A 406 4.26 -9.15 17.54
N LEU A 407 4.25 -10.49 17.53
CA LEU A 407 5.17 -11.28 18.34
C LEU A 407 6.59 -11.27 17.76
N PRO A 408 7.63 -11.31 18.61
CA PRO A 408 9.02 -11.33 18.16
C PRO A 408 9.30 -12.51 17.22
N GLY A 409 9.95 -12.22 16.09
CA GLY A 409 10.40 -13.21 15.12
C GLY A 409 9.34 -13.71 14.13
N GLU A 410 8.08 -13.25 14.23
CA GLU A 410 7.01 -13.61 13.28
C GLU A 410 7.12 -12.80 11.97
N ASP A 411 7.53 -11.53 12.05
CA ASP A 411 7.74 -10.60 10.92
C ASP A 411 6.45 -10.19 10.16
N GLN A 412 5.31 -10.21 10.84
CA GLN A 412 3.98 -9.82 10.34
C GLN A 412 3.44 -10.68 9.18
N HIS A 413 3.70 -11.99 9.17
CA HIS A 413 3.18 -12.85 8.11
C HIS A 413 1.69 -13.16 8.28
N GLY A 414 0.97 -13.07 7.17
CA GLY A 414 -0.43 -13.42 7.09
C GLY A 414 -0.67 -14.93 7.20
N PHE A 415 -1.33 -15.35 8.27
CA PHE A 415 -1.74 -16.74 8.45
C PHE A 415 -2.62 -17.25 7.30
N ARG A 416 -3.71 -16.56 6.94
CA ARG A 416 -4.59 -17.00 5.84
C ARG A 416 -3.81 -17.01 4.53
N ALA A 417 -2.97 -16.01 4.31
CA ALA A 417 -2.18 -15.91 3.09
C ALA A 417 -1.18 -17.07 2.91
N LEU A 418 -0.55 -17.56 3.99
CA LEU A 418 0.42 -18.66 3.94
C LEU A 418 -0.21 -20.04 4.14
N ALA A 419 -0.96 -20.20 5.24
CA ALA A 419 -1.51 -21.47 5.68
C ALA A 419 -2.70 -21.93 4.83
N GLU A 420 -3.37 -21.01 4.13
CA GLU A 420 -4.58 -21.29 3.35
C GLU A 420 -5.68 -21.99 4.18
N ARG A 421 -5.76 -21.63 5.47
CA ARG A 421 -6.78 -22.13 6.40
C ARG A 421 -7.57 -20.99 7.02
N SER A 422 -8.77 -21.31 7.50
CA SER A 422 -9.55 -20.36 8.27
C SER A 422 -8.93 -20.17 9.64
N ARG A 423 -9.09 -18.98 10.20
CA ARG A 423 -8.77 -18.70 11.61
C ARG A 423 -9.79 -17.77 12.21
N LEU A 424 -9.89 -17.80 13.55
CA LEU A 424 -10.57 -16.76 14.30
C LEU A 424 -9.93 -15.38 14.04
N ALA A 425 -10.72 -14.34 14.30
CA ALA A 425 -10.31 -12.96 14.08
C ALA A 425 -9.07 -12.59 14.91
N ASP A 426 -8.17 -11.79 14.33
CA ASP A 426 -7.01 -11.22 15.02
C ASP A 426 -7.24 -9.75 15.45
N HIS A 427 -6.30 -9.23 16.23
CA HIS A 427 -6.28 -7.81 16.61
C HIS A 427 -5.59 -6.92 15.57
N THR A 428 -4.81 -7.49 14.63
CA THR A 428 -3.87 -6.73 13.79
C THR A 428 -4.35 -6.44 12.38
N LYS A 429 -5.01 -7.36 11.67
CA LYS A 429 -5.46 -7.18 10.28
C LYS A 429 -6.98 -7.24 10.14
N ASP A 430 -7.65 -8.10 10.89
CA ASP A 430 -9.11 -8.21 10.85
C ASP A 430 -9.77 -6.96 11.43
N SER A 431 -9.19 -6.38 12.49
CA SER A 431 -9.62 -5.06 13.00
C SER A 431 -9.48 -3.97 11.94
N GLY A 432 -8.46 -4.05 11.06
CA GLY A 432 -8.24 -3.13 9.96
C GLY A 432 -9.32 -3.25 8.89
N ALA A 433 -9.70 -4.48 8.55
CA ALA A 433 -10.83 -4.72 7.66
C ALA A 433 -12.14 -4.15 8.21
N VAL A 434 -12.40 -4.32 9.52
CA VAL A 434 -13.56 -3.72 10.20
C VAL A 434 -13.60 -2.21 10.03
N THR A 435 -12.47 -1.52 10.21
CA THR A 435 -12.42 -0.05 10.09
C THR A 435 -12.80 0.50 8.72
N MET A 436 -12.81 -0.35 7.69
CA MET A 436 -13.11 0.04 6.32
C MET A 436 -14.59 -0.15 5.96
N PHE A 437 -15.36 -0.84 6.79
CA PHE A 437 -16.77 -1.16 6.54
C PHE A 437 -17.64 -0.88 7.79
N PRO A 438 -17.85 0.39 8.15
CA PRO A 438 -18.58 0.78 9.37
C PRO A 438 -20.01 0.26 9.46
N ASP A 439 -20.67 0.09 8.32
CA ASP A 439 -22.10 -0.28 8.26
C ASP A 439 -22.34 -1.80 8.23
N LEU A 440 -21.29 -2.63 8.27
CA LEU A 440 -21.41 -4.10 8.24
C LEU A 440 -21.36 -4.72 9.65
N PRO A 441 -22.06 -5.84 9.90
CA PRO A 441 -22.01 -6.57 11.19
C PRO A 441 -20.64 -7.20 11.48
N VAL A 442 -19.68 -7.05 10.57
CA VAL A 442 -18.30 -7.54 10.69
C VAL A 442 -17.60 -6.99 11.93
N ALA A 443 -17.97 -5.79 12.38
CA ALA A 443 -17.44 -5.20 13.62
C ALA A 443 -17.81 -6.03 14.86
N ASP A 444 -19.07 -6.44 14.98
CA ASP A 444 -19.53 -7.24 16.13
C ASP A 444 -18.95 -8.65 16.07
N HIS A 445 -18.91 -9.29 14.89
CA HIS A 445 -18.27 -10.59 14.72
C HIS A 445 -16.78 -10.56 15.10
N TRP A 446 -16.06 -9.50 14.69
CA TRP A 446 -14.68 -9.30 15.09
C TRP A 446 -14.56 -9.17 16.60
N ARG A 447 -15.37 -8.31 17.23
CA ARG A 447 -15.31 -8.05 18.67
C ARG A 447 -15.61 -9.32 19.47
N GLU A 448 -16.63 -10.09 19.08
CA GLU A 448 -16.97 -11.36 19.72
C GLU A 448 -15.81 -12.37 19.67
N GLN A 449 -15.23 -12.57 18.48
CA GLN A 449 -14.11 -13.50 18.28
C GLN A 449 -12.84 -13.03 19.00
N ALA A 450 -12.55 -11.73 18.97
CA ALA A 450 -11.43 -11.13 19.68
C ALA A 450 -11.55 -11.33 21.19
N ARG A 451 -12.71 -10.97 21.78
CA ARG A 451 -13.01 -11.16 23.20
C ARG A 451 -12.95 -12.62 23.64
N ALA A 452 -13.39 -13.55 22.79
CA ALA A 452 -13.33 -14.98 23.09
C ALA A 452 -11.90 -15.52 23.23
N GLN A 453 -10.92 -14.81 22.66
CA GLN A 453 -9.48 -15.10 22.69
C GLN A 453 -8.69 -14.23 23.69
N ASP A 454 -9.36 -13.34 24.45
CA ASP A 454 -8.73 -12.48 25.46
C ASP A 454 -8.02 -13.31 26.53
N GLY A 455 -6.77 -12.95 26.84
CA GLY A 455 -5.97 -13.68 27.83
C GLY A 455 -5.28 -14.94 27.28
N TRP A 456 -5.06 -15.00 25.96
CA TRP A 456 -4.44 -16.12 25.24
C TRP A 456 -3.23 -16.76 25.95
N SER A 457 -2.34 -15.96 26.55
CA SER A 457 -1.15 -16.43 27.28
C SER A 457 -1.45 -17.29 28.52
N HIS A 458 -2.69 -17.25 29.01
CA HIS A 458 -3.15 -17.99 30.18
C HIS A 458 -4.17 -19.08 29.85
N PHE A 459 -4.42 -19.33 28.56
CA PHE A 459 -5.38 -20.34 28.14
C PHE A 459 -4.99 -21.73 28.64
N GLN A 460 -5.99 -22.43 29.12
CA GLN A 460 -5.91 -23.84 29.47
C GLN A 460 -6.72 -24.67 28.47
N ARG A 461 -6.69 -25.98 28.65
CA ARG A 461 -7.39 -26.92 27.77
C ARG A 461 -8.89 -26.62 27.65
N ASP A 462 -9.51 -26.22 28.76
CA ASP A 462 -10.94 -25.90 28.80
C ASP A 462 -11.29 -24.63 28.00
N ASP A 463 -10.38 -23.67 27.91
CA ASP A 463 -10.55 -22.47 27.07
C ASP A 463 -10.57 -22.84 25.58
N PHE A 464 -9.69 -23.75 25.15
CA PHE A 464 -9.73 -24.25 23.77
C PHE A 464 -10.96 -25.12 23.50
N ALA A 465 -11.40 -25.92 24.48
CA ALA A 465 -12.65 -26.66 24.38
C ALA A 465 -13.86 -25.71 24.24
N ARG A 466 -13.84 -24.56 24.93
CA ARG A 466 -14.83 -23.48 24.76
C ARG A 466 -14.80 -22.93 23.33
N LEU A 467 -13.63 -22.60 22.79
CA LEU A 467 -13.51 -22.10 21.41
C LEU A 467 -14.01 -23.12 20.37
N LYS A 468 -13.69 -24.40 20.57
CA LYS A 468 -14.22 -25.50 19.74
C LYS A 468 -15.75 -25.54 19.79
N LYS A 469 -16.35 -25.43 20.98
CA LYS A 469 -17.81 -25.45 21.15
C LYS A 469 -18.50 -24.24 20.52
N LEU A 470 -17.92 -23.04 20.65
CA LEU A 470 -18.53 -21.79 20.17
C LEU A 470 -18.38 -21.59 18.66
N TYR A 471 -17.20 -21.89 18.11
CA TYR A 471 -16.86 -21.53 16.73
C TYR A 471 -16.51 -22.73 15.84
N GLY A 472 -16.38 -23.93 16.39
CA GLY A 472 -15.95 -25.11 15.64
C GLY A 472 -14.44 -25.15 15.38
N VAL A 473 -13.62 -24.49 16.22
CA VAL A 473 -12.16 -24.58 16.14
C VAL A 473 -11.72 -26.05 16.27
N THR A 474 -10.90 -26.50 15.32
CA THR A 474 -10.39 -27.88 15.28
C THR A 474 -8.89 -27.97 15.54
N TRP A 475 -8.17 -26.86 15.37
CA TRP A 475 -6.73 -26.77 15.54
C TRP A 475 -6.32 -25.50 16.27
N VAL A 476 -5.19 -25.57 16.98
CA VAL A 476 -4.59 -24.42 17.66
C VAL A 476 -3.10 -24.31 17.35
N VAL A 477 -2.60 -23.08 17.26
CA VAL A 477 -1.16 -22.79 17.14
C VAL A 477 -0.69 -22.13 18.43
N LEU A 478 0.27 -22.75 19.11
CA LEU A 478 0.76 -22.35 20.43
C LEU A 478 2.26 -22.14 20.42
N GLN A 479 2.76 -21.26 21.29
CA GLN A 479 4.19 -21.16 21.58
C GLN A 479 4.59 -22.19 22.65
N PRO A 480 5.82 -22.75 22.62
CA PRO A 480 6.33 -23.59 23.70
C PRO A 480 6.27 -22.90 25.06
N PRO A 481 5.94 -23.60 26.16
CA PRO A 481 5.77 -25.07 26.27
C PRO A 481 4.38 -25.59 25.85
N GLY A 482 3.51 -24.74 25.31
CA GLY A 482 2.14 -25.11 24.94
C GLY A 482 1.23 -25.38 26.15
N VAL A 483 0.10 -26.04 25.90
CA VAL A 483 -0.87 -26.42 26.94
C VAL A 483 -0.91 -27.94 27.09
N PRO A 484 -0.75 -28.47 28.32
CA PRO A 484 -0.76 -29.92 28.56
C PRO A 484 -2.03 -30.62 28.09
N GLY A 485 -1.89 -31.85 27.60
CA GLY A 485 -3.01 -32.70 27.20
C GLY A 485 -3.58 -32.43 25.80
N LEU A 486 -2.90 -31.60 25.00
CA LEU A 486 -3.17 -31.44 23.57
C LEU A 486 -2.24 -32.31 22.72
N THR A 487 -2.75 -32.87 21.64
CA THR A 487 -1.96 -33.65 20.68
C THR A 487 -1.36 -32.72 19.63
N CYS A 488 -0.03 -32.55 19.64
CA CYS A 488 0.68 -31.62 18.76
C CYS A 488 1.52 -32.37 17.71
N PRO A 489 0.97 -32.70 16.53
CA PRO A 489 1.70 -33.43 15.49
C PRO A 489 2.87 -32.64 14.86
N TYR A 490 2.94 -31.33 15.07
CA TYR A 490 4.06 -30.50 14.62
C TYR A 490 4.58 -29.64 15.76
N GLN A 491 5.90 -29.57 15.86
CA GLN A 491 6.61 -28.69 16.77
C GLN A 491 7.94 -28.26 16.15
N ASN A 492 8.28 -26.99 16.35
CA ASN A 492 9.61 -26.45 16.11
C ASN A 492 10.02 -25.56 17.30
N ASP A 493 11.12 -24.83 17.16
CA ASP A 493 11.68 -24.02 18.25
C ASP A 493 10.78 -22.86 18.71
N ALA A 494 9.83 -22.42 17.87
CA ALA A 494 8.95 -21.28 18.16
C ALA A 494 7.48 -21.66 18.35
N LEU A 495 7.01 -22.74 17.71
CA LEU A 495 5.59 -23.07 17.63
C LEU A 495 5.31 -24.56 17.73
N MET A 496 4.10 -24.85 18.20
CA MET A 496 3.45 -26.15 18.26
C MET A 496 2.10 -26.02 17.55
N VAL A 497 1.78 -26.96 16.66
CA VAL A 497 0.46 -27.03 16.02
C VAL A 497 -0.26 -28.23 16.59
N CYS A 498 -1.38 -27.98 17.27
CA CYS A 498 -2.08 -28.97 18.06
C CYS A 498 -3.53 -29.16 17.61
N ARG A 499 -4.00 -30.39 17.69
CA ARG A 499 -5.38 -30.77 17.35
C ARG A 499 -6.27 -30.71 18.60
N LEU A 500 -7.48 -30.21 18.43
CA LEU A 500 -8.54 -30.27 19.44
C LEU A 500 -9.43 -31.49 19.15
N ASP A 501 -9.17 -32.59 19.87
CA ASP A 501 -9.93 -33.85 19.77
C ASP A 501 -11.39 -33.71 20.21
#